data_AF-A0A2E2L3T6-F1
#
_entry.id   AF-A0A2E2L3T6-F1
#
_cell.length_a   1.000
_cell.length_b   1.000
_cell.length_c   1.000
_cell.angle_alpha   90.00
_cell.angle_beta   90.00
_cell.angle_gamma   90.00
#
_symmetry.space_group_name_H-M   'P 1'
#
loop_
_entity.id
_entity.type
_entity.pdbx_description
1 polymer ?
#
loop_
_entity_poly.entity_id
_entity_poly.type
_entity_poly.pdbx_seq_one_letter_code
_entity_poly.pdbx_strand_id
1 'polypeptide(L)'
;MEWTEAAIAMQEAGIWVRHTDTKATVLAAGVGVIAAAVLSQADDVAGVYRGAAWASAAMSGLLAAVIVTFVGTLRQIAVTILPRIESTNPLNRFAWPNLAALPNHDRSPSYPTSAHEAWGQAAELARLAALKYRAFTSSCRWFAWFIGAAVLVVVAAFVL
;
A
#
# COMPACT_ATOMS: atom_id res chain seq x y z
N MET A 1 0.04 -29.02 -22.08
CA MET A 1 1.18 -28.60 -21.27
C MET A 1 1.17 -27.08 -21.06
N GLU A 2 0.95 -26.28 -22.11
CA GLU A 2 0.90 -24.81 -21.98
C GLU A 2 -0.21 -24.26 -21.05
N TRP A 3 -1.38 -24.92 -20.99
CA TRP A 3 -2.46 -24.49 -20.10
C TRP A 3 -2.13 -24.66 -18.62
N THR A 4 -1.47 -25.76 -18.24
CA THR A 4 -1.07 -26.00 -16.84
C THR A 4 -0.04 -24.99 -16.38
N GLU A 5 0.90 -24.62 -17.25
CA GLU A 5 1.91 -23.58 -16.96
C GLU A 5 1.27 -22.20 -16.78
N ALA A 6 0.32 -21.83 -17.67
CA ALA A 6 -0.41 -20.57 -17.55
C ALA A 6 -1.25 -20.50 -16.27
N ALA A 7 -1.89 -21.60 -15.86
CA ALA A 7 -2.67 -21.66 -14.62
C ALA A 7 -1.78 -21.48 -13.37
N ILE A 8 -0.60 -22.11 -13.36
CA ILE A 8 0.39 -21.93 -12.28
C ILE A 8 0.86 -20.47 -12.22
N ALA A 9 1.19 -19.87 -13.36
CA ALA A 9 1.62 -18.47 -13.42
C ALA A 9 0.54 -17.50 -12.90
N MET A 10 -0.73 -17.73 -13.26
CA MET A 10 -1.86 -16.94 -12.73
C MET A 10 -1.99 -17.08 -11.21
N GLN A 11 -1.86 -18.30 -10.68
CA GLN A 11 -1.93 -18.56 -9.24
C GLN A 11 -0.80 -17.86 -8.49
N GLU A 12 0.42 -17.95 -9.00
CA GLU A 12 1.61 -17.34 -8.40
C GLU A 12 1.52 -15.81 -8.40
N ALA A 13 1.09 -15.20 -9.51
CA ALA A 13 0.86 -13.77 -9.58
C ALA A 13 -0.23 -13.31 -8.58
N GLY A 14 -1.30 -14.10 -8.41
CA GLY A 14 -2.31 -13.86 -7.40
C GLY A 14 -1.77 -13.94 -5.96
N ILE A 15 -0.83 -14.85 -5.70
CA ILE A 15 -0.11 -14.93 -4.41
C ILE A 15 0.72 -13.67 -4.18
N TRP A 16 1.45 -13.17 -5.18
CA TRP A 16 2.25 -11.94 -5.06
C TRP A 16 1.41 -10.71 -4.71
N VAL A 17 0.23 -10.58 -5.32
CA VAL A 17 -0.74 -9.52 -4.98
C VAL A 17 -1.14 -9.63 -3.50
N ARG A 18 -1.56 -10.83 -3.06
CA ARG A 18 -1.97 -11.06 -1.66
C ARG A 18 -0.85 -10.77 -0.66
N HIS A 19 0.36 -11.23 -0.93
CA HIS A 19 1.51 -10.96 -0.06
C HIS A 19 1.81 -9.45 0.06
N THR A 20 1.60 -8.69 -1.02
CA THR A 20 1.79 -7.24 -0.98
C THR A 20 0.73 -6.56 -0.12
N ASP A 21 -0.52 -7.00 -0.24
CA ASP A 21 -1.63 -6.48 0.57
C ASP A 21 -1.41 -6.78 2.07
N THR A 22 -0.94 -7.99 2.41
CA THR A 22 -0.57 -8.35 3.78
C THR A 22 0.58 -7.50 4.32
N LYS A 23 1.62 -7.23 3.51
CA LYS A 23 2.71 -6.34 3.95
C LYS A 23 2.21 -4.91 4.19
N ALA A 24 1.29 -4.42 3.36
CA ALA A 24 0.70 -3.09 3.52
C ALA A 24 -0.14 -2.98 4.80
N THR A 25 -0.90 -4.02 5.18
CA THR A 25 -1.66 -4.02 6.44
C THR A 25 -0.76 -4.07 7.67
N VAL A 26 0.33 -4.85 7.63
CA VAL A 26 1.35 -4.85 8.70
C VAL A 26 1.99 -3.46 8.84
N LEU A 27 2.31 -2.80 7.73
CA LEU A 27 2.83 -1.43 7.74
C LEU A 27 1.82 -0.45 8.39
N ALA A 28 0.53 -0.58 8.07
CA ALA A 28 -0.54 0.22 8.66
C ALA A 28 -0.66 0.02 10.17
N ALA A 29 -0.53 -1.22 10.65
CA ALA A 29 -0.50 -1.51 12.09
C ALA A 29 0.71 -0.83 12.76
N GLY A 30 1.89 -0.88 12.14
CA GLY A 30 3.09 -0.19 12.62
C GLY A 30 2.91 1.33 12.73
N VAL A 31 2.26 1.95 11.74
CA VAL A 31 1.89 3.38 11.78
C VAL A 31 1.02 3.69 13.01
N GLY A 32 0.03 2.85 13.30
CA GLY A 32 -0.84 2.99 14.47
C GLY A 32 -0.06 2.95 15.80
N VAL A 33 0.88 2.01 15.93
CA VAL A 33 1.74 1.89 17.12
C VAL A 33 2.59 3.14 17.34
N ILE A 34 3.26 3.62 16.29
CA ILE A 34 4.11 4.82 16.40
C ILE A 34 3.26 6.07 16.68
N ALA A 35 2.09 6.21 16.05
CA ALA A 35 1.20 7.31 16.34
C ALA A 35 0.72 7.30 17.80
N ALA A 36 0.36 6.14 18.34
CA ALA A 36 0.01 6.00 19.76
C ALA A 36 1.18 6.36 20.69
N ALA A 37 2.41 5.95 20.34
CA ALA A 37 3.61 6.30 21.12
C ALA A 37 3.93 7.80 21.10
N VAL A 38 3.67 8.50 19.99
CA VAL A 38 3.82 9.97 19.95
C VAL A 38 2.75 10.64 20.81
N LEU A 39 1.50 10.15 20.73
CA LEU A 39 0.38 10.66 21.53
C LEU A 39 0.59 10.46 23.03
N SER A 40 1.26 9.39 23.46
CA SER A 40 1.57 9.20 24.88
C SER A 40 2.58 10.22 25.44
N GLN A 41 3.31 10.92 24.58
CA GLN A 41 4.24 12.00 24.97
C GLN A 41 3.61 13.39 24.88
N ALA A 42 2.28 13.49 24.80
CA ALA A 42 1.59 14.77 24.62
C ALA A 42 1.86 15.76 25.76
N ASP A 43 1.99 15.29 26.99
CA ASP A 43 2.25 16.15 28.16
C ASP A 43 3.66 16.75 28.12
N ASP A 44 4.67 15.96 27.73
CA ASP A 44 6.05 16.43 27.57
C ASP A 44 6.15 17.48 26.45
N VAL A 45 5.49 17.22 25.32
CA VAL A 45 5.40 18.17 24.20
C VAL A 45 4.70 19.46 24.64
N ALA A 46 3.63 19.37 25.44
CA ALA A 46 2.95 20.54 26.00
C ALA A 46 3.84 21.34 26.96
N GLY A 47 4.78 20.67 27.64
CA GLY A 47 5.80 21.30 28.47
C GLY A 47 6.68 22.28 27.69
N VAL A 48 7.11 21.90 26.49
CA VAL A 48 7.97 22.74 25.62
C VAL A 48 7.31 24.07 25.27
N TYR A 49 5.98 24.09 25.10
CA TYR A 49 5.23 25.31 24.78
C TYR A 49 5.19 26.34 25.90
N ARG A 50 5.53 25.95 27.14
CA ARG A 50 5.67 26.86 28.28
C ARG A 50 7.06 27.49 28.36
N GLY A 51 8.01 26.99 27.57
CA GLY A 51 9.39 27.44 27.52
C GLY A 51 9.60 28.65 26.60
N ALA A 52 10.80 28.75 26.03
CA ALA A 52 11.17 29.87 25.18
C ALA A 52 10.44 29.85 23.83
N ALA A 53 10.11 31.03 23.28
CA ALA A 53 9.35 31.15 22.02
C ALA A 53 10.00 30.42 20.83
N TRP A 54 11.34 30.36 20.77
CA TRP A 54 12.06 29.64 19.72
C TRP A 54 11.87 28.12 19.82
N ALA A 55 11.79 27.56 21.03
CA ALA A 55 11.55 26.14 21.26
C ALA A 55 10.13 25.75 20.85
N SER A 56 9.14 26.59 21.18
CA SER A 56 7.76 26.43 20.73
C SER A 56 7.64 26.47 19.20
N ALA A 57 8.36 27.37 18.54
CA ALA A 57 8.39 27.45 17.08
C ALA A 57 9.03 26.20 16.44
N ALA A 58 10.16 25.72 16.99
CA ALA A 58 10.82 24.50 16.54
C ALA A 58 9.92 23.27 16.70
N MET A 59 9.28 23.11 17.87
CA MET A 59 8.37 22.01 18.16
C MET A 59 7.17 22.01 17.21
N SER A 60 6.61 23.18 16.92
CA SER A 60 5.50 23.33 15.97
C SER A 60 5.89 22.88 14.56
N GLY A 61 7.11 23.21 14.12
CA GLY A 61 7.65 22.74 12.84
C GLY A 61 7.81 21.21 12.79
N LEU A 62 8.31 20.60 13.87
CA LEU A 62 8.45 19.14 13.97
C LEU A 62 7.10 18.43 13.98
N LEU A 63 6.11 18.94 14.73
CA LEU A 63 4.74 18.40 14.72
C LEU A 63 4.10 18.51 13.33
N ALA A 64 4.30 19.63 12.63
CA ALA A 64 3.84 19.77 11.26
C ALA A 64 4.47 18.72 10.33
N ALA A 65 5.77 18.44 10.49
CA ALA A 65 6.46 17.39 9.74
C ALA A 65 5.91 15.99 10.06
N VAL A 66 5.62 15.69 11.33
CA VAL A 66 4.96 14.42 11.74
C VAL A 66 3.59 14.29 11.09
N ILE A 67 2.75 15.34 11.10
CA ILE A 67 1.42 15.31 10.49
C ILE A 67 1.51 15.08 8.97
N VAL A 68 2.39 15.82 8.28
CA VAL A 68 2.58 15.69 6.83
C VAL A 68 3.05 14.28 6.46
N THR A 69 4.02 13.74 7.19
CA THR A 69 4.56 12.39 6.94
C THR A 69 3.57 11.28 7.32
N PHE A 70 2.78 11.47 8.38
CA PHE A 70 1.70 10.56 8.78
C PHE A 70 0.62 10.48 7.71
N VAL A 71 0.07 11.62 7.29
CA VAL A 71 -0.96 11.69 6.23
C VAL A 71 -0.42 11.17 4.90
N GLY A 72 0.83 11.50 4.56
CA GLY A 72 1.52 10.96 3.39
C GLY A 72 1.64 9.43 3.43
N THR A 73 1.98 8.86 4.59
CA THR A 73 2.06 7.40 4.79
C THR A 73 0.70 6.74 4.63
N LEU A 74 -0.34 7.26 5.29
CA LEU A 74 -1.70 6.74 5.17
C LEU A 74 -2.21 6.78 3.73
N ARG A 75 -1.95 7.87 3.00
CA ARG A 75 -2.29 7.99 1.58
C ARG A 75 -1.62 6.92 0.74
N GLN A 76 -0.32 6.67 0.95
CA GLN A 76 0.41 5.66 0.17
C GLN A 76 -0.03 4.23 0.50
N ILE A 77 -0.34 3.95 1.77
CA ILE A 77 -0.95 2.68 2.19
C ILE A 77 -2.30 2.50 1.51
N ALA A 78 -3.16 3.53 1.51
CA ALA A 78 -4.45 3.49 0.84
C ALA A 78 -4.30 3.22 -0.66
N VAL A 79 -3.38 3.90 -1.35
CA VAL A 79 -3.07 3.68 -2.78
C VAL A 79 -2.54 2.26 -3.05
N THR A 80 -1.87 1.65 -2.08
CA THR A 80 -1.37 0.27 -2.20
C THR A 80 -2.52 -0.75 -2.07
N ILE A 81 -3.48 -0.50 -1.18
CA ILE A 81 -4.60 -1.42 -0.87
C ILE A 81 -5.78 -1.24 -1.83
N LEU A 82 -6.04 0.00 -2.29
CA LEU A 82 -7.19 0.33 -3.14
C LEU A 82 -7.28 -0.63 -4.34
N PRO A 83 -8.46 -1.24 -4.58
CA PRO A 83 -8.64 -2.19 -5.65
C PRO A 83 -8.47 -1.49 -7.00
N ARG A 84 -7.59 -2.05 -7.84
CA ARG A 84 -7.44 -1.63 -9.23
C ARG A 84 -8.38 -2.48 -10.08
N ILE A 85 -9.51 -1.89 -10.45
CA ILE A 85 -10.66 -2.60 -11.06
C ILE A 85 -10.59 -2.57 -12.61
N GLU A 86 -9.70 -1.77 -13.18
CA GLU A 86 -9.59 -1.65 -14.64
C GLU A 86 -8.96 -2.91 -15.25
N SER A 87 -9.79 -3.74 -15.89
CA SER A 87 -9.32 -4.79 -16.78
C SER A 87 -8.81 -4.13 -18.08
N THR A 88 -7.51 -4.28 -18.35
CA THR A 88 -6.90 -3.77 -19.60
C THR A 88 -7.35 -4.59 -20.82
N ASN A 89 -7.91 -5.79 -20.62
CA ASN A 89 -8.48 -6.60 -21.68
C ASN A 89 -9.96 -6.96 -21.37
N PRO A 90 -10.93 -6.16 -21.84
CA PRO A 90 -12.36 -6.41 -21.61
C PRO A 90 -12.85 -7.72 -22.26
N LEU A 91 -12.07 -8.32 -23.16
CA LEU A 91 -12.42 -9.56 -23.86
C LEU A 91 -11.88 -10.82 -23.17
N ASN A 92 -11.02 -10.69 -22.15
CA ASN A 92 -10.47 -11.87 -21.48
C ASN A 92 -11.48 -12.43 -20.46
N ARG A 93 -11.95 -13.66 -20.71
CA ARG A 93 -12.87 -14.40 -19.84
C ARG A 93 -12.28 -14.77 -18.47
N PHE A 94 -10.96 -14.82 -18.35
CA PHE A 94 -10.28 -15.09 -17.08
C PHE A 94 -10.04 -13.82 -16.24
N ALA A 95 -10.30 -12.63 -16.82
CA ALA A 95 -10.13 -11.36 -16.12
C ALA A 95 -11.35 -11.04 -15.25
N TRP A 96 -11.12 -10.52 -14.05
CA TRP A 96 -12.15 -9.85 -13.25
C TRP A 96 -12.21 -8.37 -13.67
N PRO A 97 -13.39 -7.73 -13.79
CA PRO A 97 -14.74 -8.21 -13.44
C PRO A 97 -15.46 -9.01 -14.54
N ASN A 98 -14.87 -9.21 -15.73
CA ASN A 98 -15.53 -9.88 -16.86
C ASN A 98 -16.00 -11.31 -16.51
N LEU A 99 -15.21 -12.04 -15.72
CA LEU A 99 -15.57 -13.36 -15.19
C LEU A 99 -16.87 -13.33 -14.37
N ALA A 100 -17.13 -12.24 -13.64
CA ALA A 100 -18.35 -12.05 -12.86
C ALA A 100 -19.53 -11.55 -13.71
N ALA A 101 -19.25 -10.89 -14.85
CA ALA A 101 -20.25 -10.31 -15.75
C ALA A 101 -20.76 -11.28 -16.82
N LEU A 102 -20.10 -12.42 -17.03
CA LEU A 102 -20.47 -13.43 -18.04
C LEU A 102 -21.72 -14.20 -17.59
N PRO A 103 -22.90 -13.99 -18.22
CA PRO A 103 -24.09 -14.76 -17.94
C PRO A 103 -23.98 -16.09 -18.69
N ASN A 104 -23.85 -17.18 -17.95
CA ASN A 104 -23.81 -18.56 -18.42
C ASN A 104 -22.50 -18.99 -19.11
N HIS A 105 -21.91 -20.05 -18.54
CA HIS A 105 -20.74 -20.77 -19.04
C HIS A 105 -21.01 -21.60 -20.30
N ASP A 106 -21.87 -21.13 -21.22
CA ASP A 106 -22.15 -21.82 -22.47
C ASP A 106 -20.96 -21.67 -23.41
N ARG A 107 -20.05 -22.62 -23.22
CA ARG A 107 -18.99 -22.99 -24.13
C ARG A 107 -19.60 -23.29 -25.51
N SER A 108 -19.21 -22.54 -26.52
CA SER A 108 -19.17 -23.06 -27.88
C SER A 108 -18.05 -22.41 -28.70
N PRO A 109 -17.52 -23.13 -29.70
CA PRO A 109 -16.09 -23.35 -29.83
C PRO A 109 -15.57 -22.74 -31.14
N SER A 110 -14.68 -21.76 -31.04
CA SER A 110 -13.67 -21.44 -32.09
C SER A 110 -13.03 -20.11 -31.75
N TYR A 111 -12.26 -20.04 -30.67
CA TYR A 111 -11.46 -18.86 -30.35
C TYR A 111 -10.05 -19.28 -29.91
N PRO A 112 -9.03 -18.43 -30.14
CA PRO A 112 -7.62 -18.81 -30.07
C PRO A 112 -7.30 -19.47 -28.73
N THR A 113 -6.50 -20.54 -28.79
CA THR A 113 -6.10 -21.41 -27.68
C THR A 113 -6.19 -20.74 -26.30
N SER A 114 -7.05 -21.29 -25.42
CA SER A 114 -7.26 -20.85 -24.03
C SER A 114 -5.98 -20.56 -23.24
N ALA A 115 -4.85 -21.17 -23.62
CA ALA A 115 -3.52 -20.89 -23.08
C ALA A 115 -3.06 -19.44 -23.34
N HIS A 116 -3.34 -18.85 -24.51
CA HIS A 116 -2.94 -17.49 -24.85
C HIS A 116 -3.67 -16.44 -24.00
N GLU A 117 -4.98 -16.61 -23.81
CA GLU A 117 -5.77 -15.76 -22.91
C GLU A 117 -5.32 -15.87 -21.44
N ALA A 118 -4.98 -17.09 -21.01
CA ALA A 118 -4.47 -17.35 -19.67
C ALA A 118 -3.09 -16.70 -19.44
N TRP A 119 -2.18 -16.76 -20.41
CA TRP A 119 -0.90 -16.04 -20.37
C TRP A 119 -1.09 -14.52 -20.36
N GLY A 120 -2.03 -14.01 -21.16
CA GLY A 120 -2.42 -12.59 -21.11
C GLY A 120 -2.90 -12.17 -19.72
N GLN A 121 -3.69 -13.01 -19.05
CA GLN A 121 -4.15 -12.75 -17.69
C GLN A 121 -3.02 -12.85 -16.66
N ALA A 122 -2.12 -13.83 -16.79
CA ALA A 122 -0.95 -13.96 -15.93
C ALA A 122 -0.04 -12.73 -16.02
N ALA A 123 0.19 -12.21 -17.23
CA ALA A 123 0.99 -11.01 -17.47
C ALA A 123 0.36 -9.76 -16.83
N GLU A 124 -0.97 -9.59 -16.94
CA GLU A 124 -1.68 -8.48 -16.30
C GLU A 124 -1.63 -8.57 -14.76
N LEU A 125 -1.83 -9.77 -14.19
CA LEU A 125 -1.68 -9.98 -12.75
C LEU A 125 -0.25 -9.69 -12.27
N ALA A 126 0.77 -10.10 -13.03
CA ALA A 126 2.15 -9.80 -12.73
C ALA A 126 2.44 -8.28 -12.80
N ARG A 127 1.88 -7.58 -13.80
CA ARG A 127 1.96 -6.12 -13.91
C ARG A 127 1.30 -5.42 -12.73
N LEU A 128 0.11 -5.86 -12.32
CA LEU A 128 -0.58 -5.35 -11.14
C LEU A 128 0.24 -5.58 -9.87
N ALA A 129 0.80 -6.77 -9.69
CA ALA A 129 1.72 -7.06 -8.59
C ALA A 129 2.91 -6.09 -8.60
N ALA A 130 3.57 -5.90 -9.73
CA ALA A 130 4.70 -4.97 -9.85
C ALA A 130 4.32 -3.53 -9.50
N LEU A 131 3.15 -3.06 -9.93
CA LEU A 131 2.66 -1.72 -9.58
C LEU A 131 2.34 -1.59 -8.08
N LYS A 132 1.76 -2.62 -7.46
CA LYS A 132 1.54 -2.67 -6.00
C LYS A 132 2.86 -2.67 -5.23
N TYR A 133 3.87 -3.42 -5.69
CA TYR A 133 5.21 -3.41 -5.09
C TYR A 133 5.87 -2.03 -5.17
N ARG A 134 5.75 -1.33 -6.32
CA ARG A 134 6.24 0.06 -6.43
C ARG A 134 5.53 1.00 -5.45
N ALA A 135 4.21 0.91 -5.34
CA ALA A 135 3.46 1.69 -4.35
C ALA A 135 3.91 1.36 -2.92
N PHE A 136 4.11 0.07 -2.60
CA PHE A 136 4.62 -0.37 -1.30
C PHE A 136 6.00 0.20 -0.98
N THR A 137 6.94 0.24 -1.94
CA THR A 137 8.25 0.86 -1.71
C THR A 137 8.15 2.36 -1.40
N SER A 138 7.20 3.06 -2.03
CA SER A 138 6.89 4.45 -1.69
C SER A 138 6.35 4.55 -0.26
N SER A 139 5.40 3.69 0.12
CA SER A 139 4.85 3.61 1.48
C SER A 139 5.95 3.40 2.54
N CYS A 140 6.92 2.53 2.29
CA CYS A 140 8.06 2.33 3.20
C CYS A 140 8.91 3.60 3.37
N ARG A 141 9.15 4.36 2.30
CA ARG A 141 9.91 5.62 2.38
C ARG A 141 9.17 6.65 3.22
N TRP A 142 7.87 6.82 3.02
CA TRP A 142 7.04 7.72 3.81
C TRP A 142 6.98 7.29 5.28
N PHE A 143 6.87 5.98 5.54
CA PHE A 143 6.91 5.46 6.89
C PHE A 143 8.24 5.71 7.60
N ALA A 144 9.37 5.59 6.89
CA ALA A 144 10.68 5.93 7.44
C ALA A 144 10.80 7.41 7.81
N TRP A 145 10.28 8.31 6.96
CA TRP A 145 10.20 9.75 7.27
C TRP A 145 9.32 10.03 8.49
N PHE A 146 8.19 9.33 8.61
CA PHE A 146 7.29 9.45 9.76
C PHE A 146 7.97 9.01 11.06
N ILE A 147 8.67 7.87 11.05
CA ILE A 147 9.46 7.42 12.21
C ILE A 147 10.52 8.47 12.58
N GLY A 148 11.28 8.96 11.60
CA GLY A 148 12.31 9.97 11.84
C GLY A 148 11.76 11.24 12.48
N ALA A 149 10.65 11.76 11.94
CA ALA A 149 9.98 12.94 12.49
C ALA A 149 9.43 12.68 13.91
N ALA A 150 8.82 11.51 14.14
CA ALA A 150 8.31 11.10 15.45
C ALA A 150 9.43 11.05 16.50
N VAL A 151 10.55 10.41 16.18
CA VAL A 151 11.72 10.35 17.07
C VAL A 151 12.26 11.75 17.38
N LEU A 152 12.35 12.63 16.37
CA LEU A 152 12.80 14.00 16.59
C LEU A 152 11.86 14.79 17.52
N VAL A 153 10.54 14.62 17.40
CA VAL A 153 9.57 15.23 18.33
C VAL A 153 9.82 14.75 19.76
N VAL A 154 9.94 13.43 19.95
CA VAL A 154 10.15 12.86 21.28
C VAL A 154 11.47 13.35 21.88
N VAL A 155 12.57 13.31 21.12
CA VAL A 155 13.87 13.79 21.59
C VAL A 155 13.82 15.29 21.90
N ALA A 156 13.20 16.09 21.04
CA ALA A 156 13.05 17.53 21.26
C ALA A 156 12.23 17.83 22.51
N ALA A 157 11.20 17.03 22.82
CA ALA A 157 10.39 17.20 24.02
C ALA A 157 11.18 17.01 25.33
N PHE A 158 12.25 16.21 25.30
CA PHE A 158 13.14 16.03 26.46
C PHE A 158 14.28 17.04 26.55
N VAL A 159 14.63 17.69 25.45
CA VAL A 159 15.82 18.56 25.34
C VAL A 159 15.48 20.05 25.41
N LEU A 160 14.30 20.45 24.92
CA LEU A 160 13.84 21.84 24.85
C LEU A 160 13.05 22.25 26.09
#